data_AF-A0A0B1RUS2-F1
#
_entry.id   AF-A0A0B1RUS2-F1
#
_cell.length_a   1.000
_cell.length_b   1.000
_cell.length_c   1.000
_cell.angle_alpha   90.00
_cell.angle_beta   90.00
_cell.angle_gamma   90.00
#
_symmetry.space_group_name_H-M   'P 1'
#
loop_
_entity.id
_entity.type
_entity.pdbx_description
1 polymer ?
#
loop_
_entity_poly.entity_id
_entity_poly.type
_entity_poly.pdbx_seq_one_letter_code
_entity_poly.pdbx_strand_id
1 'polypeptide(L)'
;MESCSVIVIGFQVVFIARAKLFRFVKETKENRERGAGDLKILRNPKTNCHRVVLRREQVHKVCANFAILPSIKLNEKRKMPVVWNWICRDQSLLNAQEFFTTKFKVAEIAKEFHDKFIAAAASHPKASK
;
A
#
# COMPACT_ATOMS: atom_id res chain seq x y z
N MET A 1 20.06 10.53 21.01
CA MET A 1 19.50 9.25 20.53
C MET A 1 18.33 9.59 19.62
N GLU A 2 18.63 9.94 18.38
CA GLU A 2 17.64 10.44 17.41
C GLU A 2 16.88 9.26 16.80
N SER A 3 15.67 9.03 17.31
CA SER A 3 14.74 8.05 16.78
C SER A 3 14.28 8.48 15.39
N CYS A 4 14.98 7.99 14.38
CA CYS A 4 14.42 7.34 13.19
C CYS A 4 13.00 7.80 12.82
N SER A 5 12.86 9.04 12.36
CA SER A 5 11.65 9.52 11.68
C SER A 5 12.11 10.27 10.46
N VAL A 6 12.28 9.54 9.37
CA VAL A 6 12.44 10.12 8.04
C VAL A 6 11.13 10.83 7.72
N ILE A 7 11.04 12.10 8.12
CA ILE A 7 10.00 13.04 7.73
C ILE A 7 10.11 13.14 6.20
N VAL A 8 9.22 12.45 5.50
CA VAL A 8 8.95 12.75 4.09
C VAL A 8 8.24 14.09 4.12
N ILE A 9 9.02 15.18 4.14
CA ILE A 9 8.66 16.60 4.07
C ILE A 9 7.15 16.82 3.86
N GLY A 10 6.38 16.87 4.96
CA GLY A 10 4.93 17.12 4.96
C GLY A 10 3.98 15.93 5.13
N PHE A 11 4.41 14.66 5.09
CA PHE A 11 3.55 13.49 5.29
C PHE A 11 3.93 12.70 6.55
N GLN A 12 2.91 12.28 7.32
CA GLN A 12 3.06 11.46 8.53
C GLN A 12 3.05 9.97 8.17
N VAL A 13 4.01 9.19 8.68
CA VAL A 13 4.04 7.73 8.50
C VAL A 13 3.09 7.09 9.52
N VAL A 14 2.04 6.41 9.04
CA VAL A 14 1.04 5.72 9.88
C VAL A 14 1.40 4.26 10.09
N PHE A 15 2.06 3.65 9.11
CA PHE A 15 2.46 2.26 9.11
C PHE A 15 3.70 2.08 8.24
N ILE A 16 4.62 1.22 8.66
CA ILE A 16 5.78 0.81 7.88
C ILE A 16 6.05 -0.67 8.14
N ALA A 17 6.12 -1.46 7.07
CA ALA A 17 6.54 -2.86 7.18
C ALA A 17 7.18 -3.38 5.89
N ARG A 18 8.04 -4.38 6.03
CA ARG A 18 8.62 -5.08 4.89
C ARG A 18 7.56 -5.93 4.19
N ALA A 19 7.37 -5.70 2.90
CA ALA A 19 6.42 -6.47 2.09
C ALA A 19 6.98 -6.77 0.69
N LYS A 20 6.46 -7.83 0.09
CA LYS A 20 6.63 -8.11 -1.34
C LYS A 20 5.35 -7.76 -2.07
N LEU A 21 5.46 -7.01 -3.15
CA LEU A 21 4.35 -6.61 -4.00
C LEU A 21 4.40 -7.40 -5.31
N PHE A 22 3.25 -7.90 -5.72
CA PHE A 22 3.04 -8.59 -6.97
C PHE A 22 1.95 -7.88 -7.76
N ARG A 23 2.10 -7.88 -9.09
CA ARG A 23 1.16 -7.35 -10.06
C ARG A 23 0.55 -8.51 -10.83
N PHE A 24 -0.77 -8.55 -10.94
CA PHE A 24 -1.43 -9.53 -11.78
C PHE A 24 -1.29 -9.16 -13.26
N VAL A 25 -0.72 -10.05 -14.06
CA VAL A 25 -0.59 -9.90 -15.51
C VAL A 25 -1.75 -10.65 -16.16
N LYS A 26 -2.68 -9.91 -16.79
CA LYS A 26 -3.87 -10.51 -17.44
C LYS A 26 -3.51 -11.48 -18.57
N GLU A 27 -2.42 -11.20 -19.28
CA GLU A 27 -1.96 -11.99 -20.43
C GLU A 27 -1.53 -13.40 -20.02
N THR A 28 -0.74 -13.53 -18.94
CA THR A 28 -0.30 -14.84 -18.45
C THR A 28 -1.18 -15.39 -17.32
N LYS A 29 -2.15 -14.61 -16.83
CA LYS A 29 -3.01 -14.91 -15.67
C LYS A 29 -2.23 -15.21 -14.39
N GLU A 30 -1.05 -14.62 -14.23
CA GLU A 30 -0.15 -14.85 -13.11
C GLU A 30 0.19 -13.57 -12.34
N ASN A 31 0.59 -13.73 -11.08
CA ASN A 31 1.11 -12.64 -10.27
C ASN A 31 2.62 -12.54 -10.46
N ARG A 32 3.10 -11.52 -11.16
CA ARG A 32 4.54 -11.24 -11.30
C ARG A 32 5.03 -10.35 -10.17
N GLU A 33 6.21 -10.65 -9.64
CA GLU A 33 6.81 -9.83 -8.59
C GLU A 33 7.11 -8.43 -9.14
N ARG A 34 6.55 -7.41 -8.49
CA ARG A 34 6.76 -6.00 -8.81
C ARG A 34 7.80 -5.36 -7.90
N GLY A 35 8.09 -5.91 -6.74
CA GLY A 35 9.20 -5.45 -5.92
C GLY A 35 9.06 -5.86 -4.46
N ALA A 36 10.20 -5.88 -3.78
CA ALA A 36 10.29 -6.10 -2.34
C ALA A 36 10.92 -4.87 -1.67
N GLY A 37 10.37 -4.46 -0.54
CA GLY A 37 10.86 -3.30 0.19
C GLY A 37 9.92 -2.86 1.30
N ASP A 38 10.14 -1.64 1.79
CA ASP A 38 9.30 -1.06 2.84
C ASP A 38 8.02 -0.48 2.25
N LEU A 39 6.90 -1.09 2.64
CA LEU A 39 5.57 -0.61 2.38
C LEU A 39 5.22 0.39 3.49
N LYS A 40 4.90 1.62 3.10
CA LYS A 40 4.53 2.71 3.99
C LYS A 40 3.11 3.17 3.71
N ILE A 41 2.31 3.35 4.75
CA ILE A 41 1.07 4.14 4.69
C ILE A 41 1.43 5.54 5.17
N LEU A 42 1.21 6.53 4.31
CA LEU A 42 1.47 7.93 4.59
C LEU A 42 0.15 8.69 4.68
N ARG A 43 0.02 9.55 5.70
CA ARG A 43 -1.09 10.48 5.89
C ARG A 43 -0.64 11.89 5.55
N ASN A 44 -1.44 12.61 4.77
CA ASN A 44 -1.30 14.04 4.60
C ASN A 44 -2.01 14.77 5.75
N PRO A 45 -1.31 15.48 6.65
CA PRO A 45 -1.95 16.22 7.73
C PRO A 45 -2.84 17.37 7.22
N LYS A 46 -2.53 17.94 6.05
CA LYS A 46 -3.30 19.06 5.47
C LYS A 46 -4.66 18.65 4.91
N THR A 47 -4.71 17.52 4.19
CA THR A 47 -5.95 17.06 3.53
C THR A 47 -6.59 15.86 4.22
N ASN A 48 -5.93 15.28 5.24
CA ASN A 48 -6.28 13.98 5.82
C ASN A 48 -6.33 12.81 4.81
N CYS A 49 -5.81 13.00 3.60
CA CYS A 49 -5.73 11.93 2.61
C CYS A 49 -4.59 10.97 2.96
N HIS A 50 -4.85 9.67 2.79
CA HIS A 50 -3.86 8.62 2.99
C HIS A 50 -3.40 8.06 1.65
N ARG A 51 -2.15 7.61 1.58
CA ARG A 51 -1.57 6.94 0.41
C ARG A 51 -0.66 5.79 0.82
N VAL A 52 -0.61 4.76 -0.02
CA VAL A 52 0.35 3.67 0.12
C VAL A 52 1.51 3.91 -0.82
N VAL A 53 2.72 3.81 -0.28
CA VAL A 53 3.96 3.91 -1.04
C VAL A 53 4.82 2.70 -0.73
N LEU A 54 5.27 2.00 -1.77
CA LEU A 54 6.28 0.96 -1.65
C LEU A 54 7.50 1.32 -2.49
N ARG A 55 8.68 1.35 -1.87
CA ARG A 55 9.97 1.56 -2.54
C ARG A 55 10.82 0.30 -2.47
N ARG A 56 11.50 -0.03 -3.56
CA ARG A 56 12.51 -1.11 -3.58
C ARG A 56 13.77 -0.66 -2.84
N GLU A 57 14.38 -1.59 -2.10
CA GLU A 57 15.57 -1.33 -1.28
C GLU A 57 16.82 -1.01 -2.10
N GLN A 58 17.14 -1.79 -3.14
CA GLN A 58 18.35 -1.58 -3.93
C GLN A 58 18.25 -0.46 -4.97
N VAL A 59 17.06 -0.25 -5.54
CA VAL A 59 16.90 0.63 -6.72
C VAL A 59 16.26 1.97 -6.33
N HIS A 60 15.74 2.09 -5.10
CA HIS A 60 14.95 3.24 -4.59
C HIS A 60 13.75 3.67 -5.46
N LYS A 61 13.44 2.91 -6.52
CA LYS A 61 12.29 3.11 -7.42
C LYS A 61 10.99 2.80 -6.70
N VAL A 62 10.01 3.68 -6.90
CA VAL A 62 8.65 3.54 -6.40
C VAL A 62 7.95 2.45 -7.21
N CYS A 63 7.45 1.43 -6.51
CA CYS A 63 6.79 0.26 -7.10
C CYS A 63 5.31 0.20 -6.83
N ALA A 64 4.81 1.02 -5.90
CA ALA A 64 3.40 1.33 -5.78
C ALA A 64 3.30 2.74 -5.22
N ASN A 65 2.42 3.54 -5.81
CA ASN A 65 2.00 4.83 -5.27
C ASN A 65 0.55 5.04 -5.63
N PHE A 66 -0.33 4.86 -4.64
CA PHE A 66 -1.76 5.04 -4.83
C PHE A 66 -2.39 5.66 -3.57
N ALA A 67 -3.39 6.50 -3.78
CA ALA A 67 -4.21 7.03 -2.69
C ALA A 67 -5.13 5.93 -2.15
N ILE A 68 -5.28 5.86 -0.83
CA ILE A 68 -6.26 4.99 -0.19
C ILE A 68 -7.62 5.65 -0.38
N LEU A 69 -8.44 5.04 -1.23
CA LEU A 69 -9.81 5.45 -1.50
C LEU A 69 -10.78 4.49 -0.79
N PRO A 70 -11.94 4.97 -0.33
CA PRO A 70 -12.96 4.13 0.29
C PRO A 70 -13.54 3.07 -0.66
N SER A 71 -13.35 3.24 -1.98
CA SER A 71 -13.75 2.26 -3.00
C SER A 71 -12.79 1.07 -3.12
N ILE A 72 -11.58 1.14 -2.54
CA ILE A 72 -10.61 0.04 -2.59
C ILE A 72 -10.98 -1.01 -1.55
N LYS A 73 -11.22 -2.25 -2.01
CA LYS A 73 -11.47 -3.40 -1.14
C LYS A 73 -10.22 -4.27 -1.05
N LEU A 74 -9.75 -4.51 0.17
CA LEU A 74 -8.75 -5.53 0.48
C LEU A 74 -9.45 -6.88 0.60
N ASN A 75 -9.00 -7.89 -0.14
CA ASN A 75 -9.43 -9.26 0.07
C ASN A 75 -8.26 -10.07 0.62
N GLU A 76 -8.53 -10.81 1.69
CA GLU A 76 -7.62 -11.81 2.21
C GLU A 76 -7.59 -13.02 1.27
N LYS A 77 -6.40 -13.58 1.03
CA LYS A 77 -6.32 -14.84 0.31
C LYS A 77 -6.61 -16.00 1.26
N ARG A 78 -7.68 -16.77 0.99
CA ARG A 78 -8.07 -17.95 1.76
C ARG A 78 -6.86 -18.90 1.93
N LYS A 79 -6.59 -19.34 3.17
CA LYS A 79 -5.43 -20.16 3.58
C LYS A 79 -4.07 -19.43 3.62
N MET A 80 -4.01 -18.12 3.36
CA MET A 80 -2.79 -17.32 3.40
C MET A 80 -3.04 -15.96 4.07
N PRO A 81 -3.08 -15.89 5.42
CA PRO A 81 -3.37 -14.65 6.14
C PRO A 81 -2.28 -13.58 6.00
N VAL A 82 -1.11 -13.97 5.49
CA VAL A 82 0.00 -13.05 5.17
C VAL A 82 -0.17 -12.35 3.81
N VAL A 83 -1.20 -12.72 3.03
CA VAL A 83 -1.39 -12.27 1.65
C VAL A 83 -2.70 -11.53 1.49
N TRP A 84 -2.59 -10.28 1.03
CA TRP A 84 -3.73 -9.41 0.75
C TRP A 84 -3.72 -9.01 -0.71
N ASN A 85 -4.89 -8.95 -1.33
CA ASN A 85 -5.06 -8.47 -2.69
C ASN A 85 -6.03 -7.29 -2.72
N TRP A 86 -5.79 -6.36 -3.65
CA TRP A 86 -6.67 -5.24 -3.88
C TRP A 86 -6.54 -4.76 -5.32
N ILE A 87 -7.53 -3.95 -5.71
CA ILE A 87 -7.55 -3.28 -6.99
C ILE A 87 -7.39 -1.79 -6.71
N CYS A 88 -6.37 -1.16 -7.28
CA CYS A 88 -6.19 0.28 -7.15
C CYS A 88 -5.71 0.90 -8.46
N ARG A 89 -5.94 2.20 -8.60
CA ARG A 89 -5.38 3.00 -9.68
C ARG A 89 -3.98 3.45 -9.26
N ASP A 90 -2.96 2.82 -9.82
CA ASP A 90 -1.57 3.10 -9.46
C ASP A 90 -1.02 4.27 -10.29
N GLN A 91 -0.52 5.29 -9.59
CA GLN A 91 0.04 6.50 -10.20
C GLN A 91 1.53 6.37 -10.52
N SER A 92 2.17 5.24 -10.22
CA SER A 92 3.61 5.06 -10.46
C SER A 92 3.99 4.66 -11.89
N LEU A 93 3.02 4.33 -12.74
CA LEU A 93 3.26 3.98 -14.16
C LEU A 93 2.31 4.71 -15.12
N LEU A 94 1.06 4.27 -15.21
CA LEU A 94 0.14 4.61 -16.32
C LEU A 94 -1.24 5.08 -15.86
N ASN A 95 -1.44 5.34 -14.56
CA ASN A 95 -2.76 5.66 -13.99
C ASN A 95 -3.85 4.63 -14.35
N ALA A 96 -3.45 3.39 -14.63
CA ALA A 96 -4.33 2.28 -14.97
C ALA A 96 -4.84 1.57 -13.72
N GLN A 97 -5.97 0.88 -13.85
CA GLN A 97 -6.50 0.04 -12.79
C GLN A 97 -5.74 -1.29 -12.76
N GLU A 98 -5.10 -1.55 -11.63
CA GLU A 98 -4.16 -2.64 -11.45
C GLU A 98 -4.57 -3.51 -10.28
N PHE A 99 -4.37 -4.81 -10.45
CA PHE A 99 -4.61 -5.81 -9.41
C PHE A 99 -3.28 -6.08 -8.71
N PHE A 100 -3.17 -5.67 -7.47
CA PHE A 100 -2.00 -5.90 -6.65
C PHE A 100 -2.25 -6.97 -5.62
N THR A 101 -1.20 -7.72 -5.33
CA THR A 101 -1.14 -8.64 -4.20
C THR A 101 0.09 -8.29 -3.39
N THR A 102 -0.05 -8.07 -2.08
CA THR A 102 1.10 -8.03 -1.18
C THR A 102 1.19 -9.25 -0.31
N LYS A 103 2.43 -9.63 -0.03
CA LYS A 103 2.79 -10.68 0.91
C LYS A 103 3.68 -10.08 2.00
N PHE A 104 3.24 -10.22 3.24
CA PHE A 104 4.01 -9.88 4.42
C PHE A 104 4.75 -11.11 4.96
N LYS A 105 5.73 -10.88 5.83
CA LYS A 105 6.47 -11.98 6.48
C LYS A 105 5.66 -12.63 7.61
N VAL A 106 4.86 -11.84 8.33
CA VAL A 106 4.11 -12.24 9.52
C VAL A 106 2.63 -11.90 9.33
N ALA A 107 1.74 -12.77 9.81
CA ALA A 107 0.29 -12.58 9.67
C ALA A 107 -0.22 -11.39 10.51
N GLU A 108 0.37 -11.16 11.68
CA GLU A 108 0.04 -9.99 12.53
C GLU A 108 0.33 -8.67 11.82
N ILE A 109 1.47 -8.55 11.14
CA ILE A 109 1.81 -7.37 10.33
C ILE A 109 0.82 -7.19 9.18
N ALA A 110 0.41 -8.29 8.55
CA ALA A 110 -0.56 -8.27 7.46
C ALA A 110 -1.94 -7.78 7.95
N LYS A 111 -2.35 -8.23 9.14
CA LYS A 111 -3.57 -7.77 9.81
C LYS A 111 -3.47 -6.30 10.23
N GLU A 112 -2.36 -5.88 10.82
CA GLU A 112 -2.12 -4.47 11.17
C GLU A 112 -2.18 -3.57 9.93
N PHE A 113 -1.56 -3.99 8.82
CA PHE A 113 -1.67 -3.28 7.55
C PHE A 113 -3.14 -3.13 7.12
N HIS A 114 -3.91 -4.22 7.18
CA HIS A 114 -5.33 -4.22 6.83
C HIS A 114 -6.14 -3.28 7.72
N ASP A 115 -6.00 -3.35 9.05
CA ASP A 115 -6.71 -2.49 10.00
C ASP A 115 -6.36 -1.01 9.77
N LYS A 116 -5.07 -0.68 9.59
CA LYS A 116 -4.63 0.69 9.27
C LYS A 116 -5.15 1.16 7.91
N PHE A 117 -5.21 0.28 6.92
CA PHE A 117 -5.74 0.61 5.60
C PHE A 117 -7.24 0.92 5.65
N ILE A 118 -8.02 0.11 6.37
CA ILE A 118 -9.46 0.37 6.56
C ILE A 118 -9.68 1.67 7.32
N ALA A 119 -8.95 1.90 8.41
CA ALA A 119 -9.03 3.16 9.16
C ALA A 119 -8.70 4.38 8.29
N ALA A 120 -7.67 4.25 7.45
CA ALA A 120 -7.28 5.27 6.48
C ALA A 120 -8.33 5.52 5.39
N ALA A 121 -8.98 4.45 4.90
CA ALA A 121 -10.05 4.51 3.92
C ALA A 121 -11.32 5.15 4.51
N ALA A 122 -11.65 4.86 5.76
CA ALA A 122 -12.77 5.45 6.49
C ALA A 122 -12.52 6.94 6.81
N SER A 123 -11.26 7.31 7.08
CA SER A 123 -10.85 8.70 7.32
C SER A 123 -10.65 9.51 6.03
N HIS A 124 -10.91 8.92 4.85
CA HIS A 124 -10.77 9.62 3.59
C HIS A 124 -11.76 10.80 3.56
N PRO A 125 -11.31 12.04 3.31
CA PRO A 125 -12.22 13.18 3.23
C PRO A 125 -13.21 12.92 2.10
N LYS A 126 -14.49 12.80 2.44
CA LYS A 126 -15.55 12.78 1.42
C LYS A 126 -15.49 14.15 0.75
N ALA A 127 -15.36 14.17 -0.57
CA ALA A 127 -15.55 15.41 -1.31
C ALA A 127 -16.96 15.91 -0.98
N SER A 128 -17.05 16.99 -0.20
CA SER A 128 -18.31 17.72 -0.05
C SER A 128 -18.75 18.11 -1.45
N LYS A 129 -19.96 17.67 -1.79
CA LYS A 129 -20.64 17.98 -3.04
C LYS A 129 -21.01 19.46 -3.07
#